data_AF-A0A3P7NU23-F1
#
_entry.id   AF-A0A3P7NU23-F1
#
_cell.length_a   1.000
_cell.length_b   1.000
_cell.length_c   1.000
_cell.angle_alpha   90.00
_cell.angle_beta   90.00
_cell.angle_gamma   90.00
#
_symmetry.space_group_name_H-M   'P 1'
#
loop_
_entity.id
_entity.type
_entity.pdbx_description
1 polymer ?
#
loop_
_entity_poly.entity_id
_entity_poly.type
_entity_poly.pdbx_seq_one_letter_code
_entity_poly.pdbx_strand_id
1 'polypeptide(L)'
;SVEFRERCLKIISDRHEDLVAKFGAIIACGILDAGGCNMTISLQTRTGNANMAAAVGLLVFQNFWFWYPLTNFISLAFSPTCVIALNKELQMPKMDFKSNAKPSTYAYPPPLREFCLSLSQNCSCLAFACLQ
;
A
#
# COMPACT_ATOMS: atom_id res chain seq x y z
N SER A 1 9.40 -2.63 -11.04
CA SER A 1 9.02 -2.48 -9.62
C SER A 1 9.92 -3.30 -8.69
N VAL A 2 10.29 -4.53 -9.07
CA VAL A 2 11.21 -5.39 -8.30
C VAL A 2 12.55 -4.70 -8.04
N GLU A 3 13.16 -4.12 -9.07
CA GLU A 3 14.43 -3.37 -8.97
C GLU A 3 14.38 -2.21 -7.96
N PHE A 4 13.24 -1.52 -7.84
CA PHE A 4 13.08 -0.42 -6.90
C PHE A 4 12.98 -0.93 -5.46
N ARG A 5 12.26 -2.04 -5.25
CA ARG A 5 12.15 -2.68 -3.93
C ARG A 5 13.51 -3.20 -3.46
N GLU A 6 14.29 -3.82 -4.34
CA GLU A 6 15.67 -4.23 -4.06
C GLU A 6 16.56 -3.05 -3.67
N ARG A 7 16.42 -1.92 -4.37
CA ARG A 7 17.15 -0.68 -4.02
C ARG A 7 16.76 -0.16 -2.64
N CYS A 8 15.46 -0.12 -2.31
CA CYS A 8 15.01 0.31 -1.00
C CYS A 8 15.54 -0.60 0.12
N LEU A 9 15.51 -1.93 -0.08
CA LEU A 9 16.06 -2.88 0.89
C LEU A 9 17.57 -2.70 1.08
N LYS A 10 18.31 -2.44 0.01
CA LYS A 10 19.75 -2.16 0.08
C LYS A 10 20.02 -0.93 0.96
N ILE A 11 19.30 0.17 0.74
CA ILE A 11 19.42 1.42 1.53
C ILE A 11 19.11 1.17 3.01
N ILE A 12 18.09 0.36 3.31
CA ILE A 12 17.71 0.03 4.69
C ILE A 12 18.81 -0.81 5.37
N SER A 13 19.44 -1.74 4.63
CA SER A 13 20.46 -2.64 5.16
C SER A 13 21.83 -1.99 5.38
N ASP A 14 22.19 -0.98 4.58
CA ASP A 14 23.50 -0.35 4.66
C ASP A 14 23.63 0.48 5.94
N ARG A 15 24.76 0.36 6.66
CA ARG A 15 25.03 1.14 7.87
C ARG A 15 25.44 2.58 7.55
N HIS A 16 26.03 2.82 6.37
CA HIS A 16 26.65 4.10 6.01
C HIS A 16 25.64 5.14 5.49
N GLU A 17 24.38 4.75 5.31
CA GLU A 17 23.30 5.63 4.88
C GLU A 17 22.69 6.43 6.04
N ASP A 18 22.30 7.67 5.75
CA ASP A 18 21.68 8.57 6.71
C ASP A 18 20.34 8.01 7.24
N LEU A 19 20.03 8.31 8.50
CA LEU A 19 18.78 7.88 9.14
C LEU A 19 17.54 8.36 8.38
N VAL A 20 17.59 9.56 7.80
CA VAL A 20 16.49 10.13 6.99
C VAL A 20 16.32 9.38 5.67
N ALA A 21 17.42 8.94 5.05
CA ALA A 21 17.37 8.13 3.83
C ALA A 21 16.74 6.75 4.11
N LYS A 22 17.10 6.12 5.23
CA LYS A 22 16.48 4.87 5.70
C LYS A 22 14.99 5.03 6.00
N PHE A 23 14.62 6.12 6.68
CA PHE A 23 13.23 6.44 6.96
C PHE A 23 12.42 6.59 5.67
N GLY A 24 12.94 7.32 4.68
CA GLY A 24 12.32 7.45 3.36
C GLY A 24 12.18 6.12 2.62
N ALA A 25 13.21 5.26 2.68
CA ALA A 25 13.17 3.93 2.09
C ALA A 25 12.10 3.02 2.72
N ILE A 26 11.92 3.07 4.05
CA ILE A 26 10.87 2.34 4.77
C ILE A 26 9.48 2.82 4.33
N ILE A 27 9.28 4.15 4.26
CA ILE A 27 8.01 4.72 3.80
C ILE A 27 7.72 4.33 2.35
N ALA A 28 8.72 4.37 1.47
CA ALA A 28 8.55 3.99 0.07
C ALA A 28 8.11 2.53 -0.07
N CYS A 29 8.70 1.61 0.70
CA CYS A 29 8.23 0.22 0.77
C CYS A 29 6.80 0.13 1.32
N GLY A 30 6.47 0.86 2.38
CA GLY A 30 5.12 0.89 2.96
C GLY A 30 4.04 1.38 1.98
N ILE A 31 4.35 2.39 1.17
CA ILE A 31 3.44 2.91 0.14
C ILE A 31 3.25 1.88 -0.98
N LEU A 32 4.32 1.19 -1.40
CA LEU A 32 4.24 0.16 -2.44
C LEU A 32 3.41 -1.06 -2.04
N ASP A 33 3.42 -1.40 -0.75
CA ASP A 33 2.65 -2.53 -0.19
C ASP A 33 1.35 -2.10 0.48
N ALA A 34 0.91 -0.84 0.30
CA ALA A 34 -0.27 -0.28 0.94
C ALA A 34 -1.53 -1.13 0.67
N GLY A 35 -2.17 -1.58 1.76
CA GLY A 35 -3.37 -2.43 1.73
C GLY A 35 -3.22 -3.71 0.91
N GLY A 36 -2.03 -4.32 0.95
CA GLY A 36 -1.75 -5.57 0.22
C GLY A 36 -1.69 -5.37 -1.28
N CYS A 37 -1.12 -4.25 -1.75
CA CYS A 37 -1.09 -3.84 -3.16
C CYS A 37 -2.47 -3.60 -3.81
N ASN A 38 -3.50 -3.29 -3.00
CA ASN A 38 -4.85 -2.95 -3.48
C ASN A 38 -5.20 -1.47 -3.36
N MET A 39 -4.35 -0.68 -2.71
CA MET A 39 -4.57 0.76 -2.54
C MET A 39 -3.80 1.53 -3.61
N THR A 40 -4.38 2.62 -4.08
CA THR A 40 -3.70 3.58 -4.95
C THR A 40 -3.82 4.98 -4.37
N ILE A 41 -2.85 5.82 -4.67
CA ILE A 41 -2.94 7.26 -4.42
C ILE A 41 -3.58 7.90 -5.66
N SER A 42 -4.70 8.58 -5.48
CA SER A 42 -5.38 9.30 -6.58
C SER A 42 -5.90 10.64 -6.11
N LEU A 43 -5.50 11.71 -6.82
CA LEU A 43 -5.99 13.08 -6.59
C LEU A 43 -7.37 13.33 -7.20
N GLN A 44 -7.82 12.44 -8.08
CA GLN A 44 -9.11 12.53 -8.75
C GLN A 44 -9.91 11.25 -8.54
N THR A 45 -11.22 11.39 -8.38
CA THR A 45 -12.13 10.25 -8.37
C THR A 45 -12.30 9.71 -9.79
N ARG A 46 -12.77 8.47 -9.93
CA ARG A 46 -13.12 7.88 -11.24
C ARG A 46 -14.19 8.69 -11.99
N THR A 47 -14.98 9.49 -11.27
CA THR A 47 -15.99 10.40 -11.80
C THR A 47 -15.44 11.75 -12.27
N GLY A 48 -14.13 12.01 -12.09
CA GLY A 48 -13.46 13.24 -12.53
C GLY A 48 -13.46 14.38 -11.51
N ASN A 49 -14.00 14.18 -10.31
CA ASN A 49 -13.99 15.19 -9.25
C ASN A 49 -12.66 15.16 -8.48
N ALA A 50 -12.18 16.32 -8.03
CA ALA A 50 -10.98 16.40 -7.21
C ALA A 50 -11.25 15.79 -5.81
N ASN A 51 -10.41 14.84 -5.39
CA ASN A 51 -10.44 14.29 -4.05
C ASN A 51 -9.66 15.21 -3.09
N MET A 52 -10.38 16.12 -2.45
CA MET A 52 -9.79 17.09 -1.52
C MET A 52 -9.09 16.42 -0.34
N ALA A 53 -9.61 15.28 0.15
CA ALA A 53 -9.00 14.55 1.26
C ALA A 53 -7.62 13.98 0.85
N ALA A 54 -7.52 13.43 -0.36
CA ALA A 54 -6.24 12.95 -0.87
C ALA A 54 -5.24 14.09 -1.12
N ALA A 55 -5.70 15.23 -1.64
CA ALA A 55 -4.86 16.40 -1.85
C ALA A 55 -4.30 16.95 -0.52
N VAL A 56 -5.15 17.12 0.49
CA VAL A 56 -4.74 17.58 1.83
C VAL A 56 -3.83 16.56 2.50
N GLY A 57 -4.13 15.26 2.40
CA GLY A 57 -3.30 14.20 2.96
C GLY A 57 -1.86 14.21 2.42
N LEU A 58 -1.70 14.39 1.10
CA LEU A 58 -0.37 14.51 0.49
C LEU A 58 0.34 15.83 0.82
N LEU A 59 -0.40 16.94 0.90
CA LEU A 59 0.15 18.24 1.27
C LEU A 59 0.72 18.20 2.70
N VAL A 60 -0.04 17.65 3.65
CA VAL A 60 0.40 17.51 5.05
C VAL A 60 1.53 16.50 5.17
N PHE A 61 1.50 15.41 4.40
CA PHE A 61 2.57 14.42 4.36
C PHE A 61 3.92 15.04 3.97
N GLN A 62 3.98 15.94 2.98
CA GLN A 62 5.22 16.60 2.56
C GLN A 62 5.85 17.47 3.69
N ASN A 63 5.06 17.92 4.65
CA ASN A 63 5.51 18.73 5.78
C ASN A 63 6.11 17.88 6.93
N PHE A 64 6.44 16.60 6.69
CA PHE A 64 7.02 15.69 7.70
C PHE A 64 8.35 16.19 8.30
N TRP A 65 9.07 17.09 7.61
CA TRP A 65 10.36 17.63 8.05
C TRP A 65 10.27 18.40 9.38
N PHE A 66 9.17 19.12 9.60
CA PHE A 66 8.98 19.89 10.83
C PHE A 66 8.44 19.03 11.97
N TRP A 67 7.56 18.07 11.66
CA TRP A 67 6.94 17.20 12.66
C TRP A 67 6.67 15.78 12.14
N TYR A 68 7.44 14.81 12.65
CA TYR A 68 7.43 13.41 12.19
C TYR A 68 6.06 12.68 12.17
N PRO A 69 5.16 12.85 13.17
CA PRO A 69 3.85 12.19 13.16
C PRO A 69 2.93 12.59 12.01
N LEU A 70 3.22 13.69 11.31
CA LEU A 70 2.45 14.13 10.13
C LEU A 70 2.53 13.13 8.98
N THR A 71 3.49 12.22 8.99
CA THR A 71 3.59 11.12 8.00
C THR A 71 2.35 10.22 7.97
N ASN A 72 1.61 10.09 9.08
CA ASN A 72 0.41 9.25 9.16
C ASN A 72 -0.78 9.77 8.31
N PHE A 73 -0.76 11.06 7.93
CA PHE A 73 -1.82 11.65 7.09
C PHE A 73 -1.82 11.14 5.64
N ILE A 74 -0.81 10.35 5.25
CA ILE A 74 -0.83 9.62 3.98
C ILE A 74 -2.00 8.63 3.87
N SER A 75 -2.52 8.16 5.01
CA SER A 75 -3.71 7.29 5.07
C SER A 75 -4.94 7.90 4.38
N LEU A 76 -5.07 9.23 4.38
CA LEU A 76 -6.17 9.95 3.74
C LEU A 76 -6.08 9.96 2.20
N ALA A 77 -4.87 9.75 1.67
CA ALA A 77 -4.61 9.72 0.24
C ALA A 77 -4.80 8.32 -0.37
N PHE A 78 -4.84 7.28 0.46
CA PHE A 78 -5.07 5.92 -0.01
C PHE A 78 -6.54 5.68 -0.35
N SER A 79 -6.79 5.38 -1.62
CA SER A 79 -8.10 4.97 -2.12
C SER A 79 -8.05 3.47 -2.49
N PRO A 80 -8.93 2.62 -1.92
CA PRO A 80 -8.97 1.20 -2.26
C PRO A 80 -9.46 1.00 -3.70
N THR A 81 -8.74 0.18 -4.45
CA THR A 81 -9.05 -0.14 -5.85
C THR A 81 -9.60 -1.56 -5.93
N CYS A 82 -10.77 -1.77 -5.33
CA CYS A 82 -11.48 -3.05 -5.37
C CYS A 82 -12.84 -2.91 -6.06
N VAL A 83 -13.32 -4.02 -6.64
CA VAL A 83 -14.69 -4.12 -7.15
C VAL A 83 -15.52 -4.79 -6.06
N ILE A 84 -16.48 -4.06 -5.51
CA ILE A 84 -17.40 -4.57 -4.50
C ILE A 84 -18.78 -4.63 -5.14
N ALA A 85 -19.32 -5.84 -5.27
CA ALA A 85 -20.68 -6.06 -5.73
C ALA A 85 -21.63 -6.20 -4.54
N LEU A 86 -22.80 -5.60 -4.64
CA LEU A 86 -23.86 -5.67 -3.64
C LEU A 86 -25.19 -5.92 -4.34
N ASN A 87 -26.04 -6.77 -3.74
CA ASN A 87 -27.42 -6.93 -4.21
C ASN A 87 -28.29 -5.74 -3.74
N LYS A 88 -29.55 -5.68 -4.19
CA LYS A 88 -30.53 -4.67 -3.76
C LYS A 88 -30.73 -4.64 -2.24
N GLU A 89 -30.58 -5.79 -1.59
CA GLU A 89 -30.67 -5.93 -0.13
C GLU A 89 -29.34 -5.64 0.58
N LEU A 90 -28.33 -5.06 -0.09
CA LEU A 90 -26.99 -4.75 0.47
C LEU A 90 -26.23 -5.99 0.99
N GLN A 91 -26.61 -7.19 0.56
CA GLN A 91 -25.92 -8.44 0.86
C GLN A 91 -24.77 -8.68 -0.11
N MET A 92 -23.76 -9.45 0.32
CA MET A 92 -22.59 -9.82 -0.49
C MET A 92 -22.89 -11.04 -1.37
N PRO A 93 -23.08 -10.90 -2.69
CA PRO A 93 -23.26 -12.03 -3.58
C PRO A 93 -21.93 -12.72 -3.87
N LYS A 94 -21.97 -14.05 -4.07
CA LYS A 94 -20.82 -14.81 -4.60
C LYS A 94 -20.90 -14.80 -6.12
N MET A 95 -20.03 -14.02 -6.76
CA MET A 95 -19.96 -13.89 -8.22
C MET A 95 -18.51 -13.83 -8.69
N ASP A 96 -18.24 -14.46 -9.82
CA ASP A 96 -16.91 -14.46 -10.45
C ASP A 96 -16.85 -13.43 -11.57
N PHE A 97 -15.78 -12.62 -11.59
CA PHE A 97 -15.54 -11.65 -12.64
C PHE A 97 -14.56 -12.20 -13.67
N LYS A 98 -14.98 -12.24 -14.94
CA LYS A 98 -14.09 -12.58 -16.05
C LYS A 98 -13.34 -11.33 -16.50
N SER A 99 -12.02 -11.30 -16.33
CA SER A 99 -11.16 -10.26 -16.90
C SER A 99 -10.70 -10.65 -18.31
N ASN A 100 -10.60 -9.67 -19.21
CA ASN A 100 -10.11 -9.89 -20.58
C ASN A 100 -8.58 -9.76 -20.71
N ALA A 101 -7.88 -9.50 -19.60
CA ALA A 101 -6.43 -9.41 -19.60
C ALA A 101 -5.79 -10.73 -19.16
N LYS A 102 -4.53 -10.91 -19.51
CA LYS A 102 -3.74 -12.08 -19.07
C LYS A 102 -3.62 -12.06 -17.53
N PRO A 103 -3.81 -13.20 -16.85
CA PRO A 103 -3.67 -13.28 -15.39
C PRO A 103 -2.30 -12.83 -14.87
N SER A 104 -1.24 -13.00 -15.66
CA SER A 104 0.12 -12.57 -15.32
C SER A 104 0.26 -11.05 -15.13
N THR A 105 -0.59 -10.25 -15.80
CA THR A 105 -0.54 -8.78 -15.70
C THR A 105 -1.05 -8.29 -14.35
N TYR A 106 -1.98 -9.02 -13.73
CA TYR A 106 -2.57 -8.69 -12.43
C TYR A 106 -2.04 -9.60 -11.31
N ALA A 107 -1.04 -10.43 -11.60
CA ALA A 107 -0.41 -11.24 -10.58
C ALA A 107 0.28 -10.33 -9.57
N TYR A 108 0.08 -10.60 -8.28
CA TYR A 108 0.82 -9.91 -7.25
C TYR A 108 2.32 -10.14 -7.44
N PRO A 109 3.15 -9.09 -7.24
CA PRO A 109 4.59 -9.27 -7.26
C PRO A 109 4.96 -10.29 -6.18
N PRO A 110 5.87 -11.24 -6.48
CA PRO A 110 6.30 -12.21 -5.50
C PRO A 110 6.94 -11.48 -4.31
N PRO A 111 6.69 -11.92 -3.06
CA PRO A 111 7.33 -11.33 -1.90
C PRO A 111 8.85 -11.50 -2.02
N LEU A 112 9.59 -10.43 -1.74
CA LEU A 112 11.05 -10.50 -1.64
C LEU A 112 11.38 -11.34 -0.42
N ARG A 113 11.88 -12.56 -0.67
CA ARG A 113 12.38 -13.45 0.38
C ARG A 113 13.57 -12.78 1.05
N GLU A 114 13.43 -12.45 2.34
CA GLU A 114 14.40 -12.72 3.42
C GLU A 114 14.02 -11.98 4.74
N PHE A 115 13.27 -10.87 4.70
CA PHE A 115 12.95 -10.10 5.93
C PHE A 115 11.59 -10.45 6.58
N CYS A 116 10.66 -11.07 5.84
CA CYS A 116 9.29 -11.31 6.33
C CYS A 116 9.18 -12.51 7.30
N LEU A 117 10.06 -13.51 7.19
CA LEU A 117 9.99 -14.72 8.03
C LEU A 117 10.26 -14.45 9.51
N SER A 118 11.11 -13.47 9.86
CA SER A 118 11.41 -13.17 11.26
C SER A 118 10.34 -12.31 11.95
N LEU A 119 9.67 -11.41 11.23
CA LEU A 119 8.57 -10.60 11.77
C LEU A 119 7.23 -11.35 11.77
N SER A 120 7.00 -12.27 10.82
CA SER A 120 5.81 -13.13 10.80
C SER A 120 5.79 -14.13 11.96
N GLN A 121 6.94 -14.56 12.49
CA GLN A 121 6.97 -15.46 13.64
C GLN A 121 6.48 -14.79 14.93
N ASN A 122 6.64 -13.47 15.08
CA ASN A 122 6.18 -12.73 16.26
C ASN A 122 4.78 -12.12 16.11
N CYS A 123 4.23 -12.05 14.91
CA CYS A 123 2.88 -11.49 14.63
C CYS A 123 1.93 -12.50 13.96
N SER A 124 2.11 -13.80 14.19
CA SER A 124 1.30 -14.89 13.64
C SER A 124 -0.15 -14.94 14.18
N CYS A 125 -0.49 -14.15 15.21
CA CYS A 125 -1.83 -14.18 15.81
C CYS A 125 -2.91 -13.33 15.11
N LEU A 126 -2.59 -12.49 14.11
CA LEU A 126 -3.57 -11.56 13.52
C LEU A 126 -3.85 -11.77 12.02
N ALA A 127 -3.13 -12.66 11.34
CA ALA A 127 -3.33 -12.90 9.90
C ALA A 127 -4.47 -13.89 9.56
N PHE A 128 -5.09 -14.55 10.55
CA PHE A 128 -6.13 -15.55 10.29
C PHE A 128 -7.56 -14.99 10.14
N ALA A 129 -7.78 -13.69 10.29
CA ALA A 129 -9.14 -13.13 10.33
C ALA A 129 -9.65 -12.53 9.00
N CYS A 130 -8.89 -12.59 7.90
CA CYS A 130 -9.30 -11.96 6.63
C CYS A 130 -9.60 -12.94 5.49
N LEU A 131 -9.63 -14.26 5.76
CA LEU A 131 -9.91 -15.26 4.73
C LEU A 131 -10.90 -16.35 5.17
N GLN A 132 -11.89 -15.99 5.98
CA GLN A 132 -13.04 -16.84 6.26
C GLN A 132 -14.34 -16.04 6.24
#